data_AF-A0A537P0V4-F1
#
_entry.id   AF-A0A537P0V4-F1
#
_cell.length_a   1.000
_cell.length_b   1.000
_cell.length_c   1.000
_cell.angle_alpha   90.00
_cell.angle_beta   90.00
_cell.angle_gamma   90.00
#
_symmetry.space_group_name_H-M   'P 1'
#
loop_
_entity.id
_entity.type
_entity.pdbx_description
1 polymer ?
#
loop_
_entity_poly.entity_id
_entity_poly.type
_entity_poly.pdbx_seq_one_letter_code
_entity_poly.pdbx_strand_id
1 'polypeptide(L)'
;MSAFRLPDLGEGLVEAEIVQWHVSPGDHVVADQPLVSVETAKAVVELPSPQAGRIASTKGKIGDVVKVGDILVEYSSDEESEETGIVGDLPRAAVKASPAVRAKAAALALDLSRIRGTGPDGTITLNDLEVQQAGGQAENLVRLTPTRRSMASNMSRAHTEVVPATLTEEADVSAWPVTEDVTLKLILALVSALQSHPALGAWYDPNAQTLRLHKTINLGIAHDTPEGLFVPVLRDTGSRSAAELRRELDEMKRKVTDRTIGLSDML
;
A
#
# COMPACT_ATOMS: atom_id res chain seq x y z
N MET A 1 33.45 6.06 -31.67
CA MET A 1 33.13 4.64 -31.43
C MET A 1 33.58 4.30 -30.02
N SER A 2 32.64 3.87 -29.17
CA SER A 2 32.95 3.29 -27.85
C SER A 2 32.94 1.77 -27.99
N ALA A 3 33.79 1.04 -27.28
CA ALA A 3 33.94 -0.41 -27.44
C ALA A 3 33.93 -1.10 -26.08
N PHE A 4 32.89 -1.91 -25.83
CA PHE A 4 32.77 -2.71 -24.62
C PHE A 4 33.57 -4.01 -24.79
N ARG A 5 34.39 -4.29 -23.78
CA ARG A 5 35.26 -5.47 -23.69
C ARG A 5 34.78 -6.35 -22.55
N LEU A 6 35.04 -7.66 -22.63
CA LEU A 6 34.80 -8.57 -21.52
C LEU A 6 35.57 -8.08 -20.27
N PRO A 7 34.90 -7.62 -19.20
CA PRO A 7 35.57 -7.23 -17.97
C PRO A 7 36.12 -8.46 -17.24
N ASP A 8 37.03 -8.24 -16.28
CA ASP A 8 37.42 -9.29 -15.34
C ASP A 8 36.18 -9.66 -14.49
N LEU A 9 35.72 -10.91 -14.64
CA LEU A 9 34.57 -11.46 -13.90
C LEU A 9 34.92 -11.84 -12.45
N GLY A 10 36.20 -11.73 -12.08
CA GLY A 10 36.71 -12.09 -10.76
C GLY A 10 37.26 -13.52 -10.71
N GLU A 11 37.92 -13.82 -9.59
CA GLU A 11 38.48 -15.15 -9.26
C GLU A 11 39.55 -15.72 -10.22
N GLY A 12 40.08 -14.92 -11.15
CA GLY A 12 41.21 -15.29 -12.01
C GLY A 12 40.86 -16.21 -13.19
N LEU A 13 39.59 -16.22 -13.60
CA LEU A 13 39.12 -16.91 -14.80
C LEU A 13 39.49 -16.06 -16.04
N VAL A 14 40.30 -16.63 -16.94
CA VAL A 14 40.89 -15.89 -18.08
C VAL A 14 40.09 -15.96 -19.38
N GLU A 15 39.06 -16.82 -19.42
CA GLU A 15 38.24 -17.10 -20.60
C GLU A 15 36.80 -17.50 -20.21
N ALA A 16 35.83 -17.20 -21.08
CA ALA A 16 34.40 -17.49 -20.91
C ALA A 16 33.76 -17.83 -22.26
N GLU A 17 32.68 -18.62 -22.27
CA GLU A 17 31.97 -19.04 -23.49
C GLU A 17 30.67 -18.25 -23.69
N ILE A 18 30.36 -17.83 -24.92
CA ILE A 18 29.12 -17.10 -25.23
C ILE A 18 27.95 -18.09 -25.38
N VAL A 19 27.02 -18.10 -24.41
CA VAL A 19 25.82 -18.96 -24.46
C VAL A 19 24.71 -18.30 -25.27
N GLN A 20 24.43 -17.02 -25.05
CA GLN A 20 23.32 -16.33 -25.70
C GLN A 20 23.56 -14.83 -25.83
N TRP A 21 23.28 -14.27 -27.02
CA TRP A 21 23.12 -12.84 -27.24
C TRP A 21 21.66 -12.43 -27.03
N HIS A 22 21.42 -11.33 -26.32
CA HIS A 22 20.09 -10.74 -26.10
C HIS A 22 19.79 -9.55 -27.02
N VAL A 23 20.75 -9.16 -27.86
CA VAL A 23 20.74 -7.92 -28.67
C VAL A 23 21.35 -8.17 -30.05
N SER A 24 20.87 -7.44 -31.07
CA SER A 24 21.32 -7.56 -32.46
C SER A 24 22.10 -6.32 -32.93
N PRO A 25 23.00 -6.44 -33.92
CA PRO A 25 23.59 -5.29 -34.59
C PRO A 25 22.52 -4.37 -35.19
N GLY A 26 22.58 -3.09 -34.86
CA GLY A 26 21.60 -2.07 -35.23
C GLY A 26 20.56 -1.74 -34.16
N ASP A 27 20.46 -2.53 -33.08
CA ASP A 27 19.56 -2.24 -31.95
C ASP A 27 20.06 -1.08 -31.09
N HIS A 28 19.13 -0.40 -30.42
CA HIS A 28 19.38 0.63 -29.44
C HIS A 28 19.26 0.04 -28.02
N VAL A 29 20.35 0.04 -27.26
CA VAL A 29 20.37 -0.42 -25.87
C VAL A 29 20.39 0.74 -24.88
N VAL A 30 19.82 0.54 -23.70
CA VAL A 30 19.96 1.47 -22.56
C VAL A 30 21.06 0.98 -21.62
N ALA A 31 21.56 1.86 -20.75
CA ALA A 31 22.45 1.46 -19.67
C ALA A 31 21.78 0.43 -18.75
N ASP A 32 22.58 -0.45 -18.13
CA ASP A 32 22.16 -1.57 -17.28
C ASP A 32 21.30 -2.67 -17.96
N GLN A 33 21.03 -2.58 -19.27
CA GLN A 33 20.35 -3.63 -20.04
C GLN A 33 21.29 -4.83 -20.32
N PRO A 34 20.87 -6.09 -20.12
CA PRO A 34 21.71 -7.26 -20.44
C PRO A 34 21.97 -7.36 -21.96
N LEU A 35 23.24 -7.56 -22.32
CA LEU A 35 23.69 -7.69 -23.72
C LEU A 35 23.91 -9.15 -24.12
N VAL A 36 24.60 -9.90 -23.25
CA VAL A 36 25.08 -11.26 -23.52
C VAL A 36 25.17 -12.06 -22.22
N SER A 37 24.76 -13.32 -22.26
CA SER A 37 24.96 -14.29 -21.18
C SER A 37 26.16 -15.17 -21.54
N VAL A 38 27.17 -15.17 -20.67
CA VAL A 38 28.40 -15.96 -20.83
C VAL A 38 28.49 -17.03 -19.73
N GLU A 39 28.99 -18.22 -20.08
CA GLU A 39 29.24 -19.29 -19.13
C GLU A 39 30.71 -19.35 -18.72
N THR A 40 30.92 -19.59 -17.44
CA THR A 40 32.22 -19.83 -16.81
C THR A 40 32.16 -21.17 -16.08
N ALA A 41 33.31 -21.73 -15.71
CA ALA A 41 33.41 -23.03 -15.01
C ALA A 41 32.75 -23.09 -13.60
N LYS A 42 31.99 -22.07 -13.19
CA LYS A 42 31.23 -22.02 -11.93
C LYS A 42 29.78 -21.51 -12.10
N ALA A 43 29.51 -20.62 -13.06
CA ALA A 43 28.21 -19.99 -13.25
C ALA A 43 28.04 -19.38 -14.65
N VAL A 44 26.78 -19.23 -15.06
CA VAL A 44 26.38 -18.31 -16.15
C VAL A 44 26.25 -16.90 -15.56
N VAL A 45 26.81 -15.91 -16.25
CA VAL A 45 26.81 -14.50 -15.84
C VAL A 45 26.28 -13.65 -16.99
N GLU A 46 25.37 -12.71 -16.69
CA GLU A 46 24.86 -11.75 -17.67
C GLU A 46 25.66 -10.45 -17.62
N LEU A 47 26.06 -9.95 -18.78
CA LEU A 47 26.84 -8.73 -18.93
C LEU A 47 25.94 -7.54 -19.30
N PRO A 48 25.71 -6.58 -18.38
CA PRO A 48 24.91 -5.39 -18.65
C PRO A 48 25.67 -4.35 -19.48
N SER A 49 24.92 -3.49 -20.19
CA SER A 49 25.46 -2.40 -20.99
C SER A 49 25.98 -1.25 -20.11
N PRO A 50 27.27 -0.86 -20.21
CA PRO A 50 27.82 0.25 -19.40
C PRO A 50 27.38 1.63 -19.88
N GLN A 51 26.74 1.73 -21.04
CA GLN A 51 26.29 2.99 -21.66
C GLN A 51 25.02 2.75 -22.48
N ALA A 52 24.20 3.78 -22.64
CA ALA A 52 23.13 3.77 -23.64
C ALA A 52 23.71 4.10 -25.03
N GLY A 53 23.16 3.51 -26.08
CA GLY A 53 23.60 3.78 -27.46
C GLY A 53 23.21 2.71 -28.46
N ARG A 54 23.64 2.89 -29.71
CA ARG A 54 23.34 1.96 -30.81
C ARG A 54 24.49 0.99 -31.04
N ILE A 55 24.18 -0.31 -31.09
CA ILE A 55 25.14 -1.36 -31.41
C ILE A 55 25.49 -1.26 -32.91
N ALA A 56 26.76 -1.01 -33.22
CA ALA A 56 27.27 -1.06 -34.59
C ALA A 56 27.62 -2.49 -35.00
N SER A 57 28.22 -3.28 -34.10
CA SER A 57 28.56 -4.69 -34.35
C SER A 57 28.75 -5.47 -33.04
N THR A 58 28.38 -6.75 -33.05
CA THR A 58 28.73 -7.75 -32.03
C THR A 58 29.84 -8.66 -32.56
N LYS A 59 30.79 -9.06 -31.70
CA LYS A 59 31.91 -9.95 -32.04
C LYS A 59 31.90 -11.18 -31.13
N GLY A 60 32.02 -12.36 -31.74
CA GLY A 60 31.82 -13.66 -31.10
C GLY A 60 30.44 -14.24 -31.42
N LYS A 61 30.41 -15.51 -31.82
CA LYS A 61 29.19 -16.30 -32.04
C LYS A 61 28.79 -17.03 -30.77
N ILE A 62 27.58 -17.58 -30.76
CA ILE A 62 27.18 -18.55 -29.74
C ILE A 62 28.12 -19.77 -29.84
N GLY A 63 28.75 -20.14 -28.74
CA GLY A 63 29.79 -21.18 -28.67
C GLY A 63 31.23 -20.71 -28.99
N ASP A 64 31.48 -19.41 -29.19
CA ASP A 64 32.86 -18.89 -29.19
C ASP A 64 33.36 -18.66 -27.76
N VAL A 65 34.62 -19.03 -27.51
CA VAL A 65 35.35 -18.73 -26.26
C VAL A 65 36.08 -17.41 -26.41
N VAL A 66 35.77 -16.45 -25.53
CA VAL A 66 36.31 -15.08 -25.50
C VAL A 66 37.17 -14.87 -24.26
N LYS A 67 38.20 -14.02 -24.35
CA LYS A 67 39.16 -13.77 -23.26
C LYS A 67 38.94 -12.41 -22.62
N VAL A 68 39.36 -12.29 -21.36
CA VAL A 68 39.24 -11.04 -20.60
C VAL A 68 39.99 -9.93 -21.34
N GLY A 69 39.27 -8.85 -21.68
CA GLY A 69 39.78 -7.74 -22.50
C GLY A 69 39.46 -7.80 -24.00
N ASP A 70 38.92 -8.88 -24.54
CA ASP A 70 38.44 -8.95 -25.93
C ASP A 70 37.19 -8.06 -26.14
N ILE A 71 37.05 -7.45 -27.32
CA ILE A 71 35.94 -6.56 -27.67
C ILE A 71 34.70 -7.40 -28.02
N LEU A 72 33.62 -7.24 -27.26
CA LEU A 72 32.33 -7.91 -27.46
C LEU A 72 31.38 -7.07 -28.32
N VAL A 73 31.31 -5.76 -28.05
CA VAL A 73 30.32 -4.84 -28.65
C VAL A 73 30.97 -3.51 -29.01
N GLU A 74 30.80 -3.10 -30.27
CA GLU A 74 31.19 -1.77 -30.76
C GLU A 74 29.94 -0.89 -30.91
N TYR A 75 29.98 0.31 -30.35
CA TYR A 75 28.90 1.29 -30.32
C TYR A 75 29.19 2.40 -31.34
N SER A 76 28.18 2.78 -32.13
CA SER A 76 28.28 4.00 -32.96
C SER A 76 28.40 5.24 -32.07
N SER A 77 29.04 6.27 -32.59
CA SER A 77 29.15 7.59 -31.95
C SER A 77 28.63 8.63 -32.92
N ASP A 78 27.40 9.04 -32.71
CA ASP A 78 26.66 9.95 -33.59
C ASP A 78 26.48 11.30 -32.85
N GLU A 79 27.52 12.14 -32.93
CA GLU A 79 27.63 13.56 -32.51
C GLU A 79 28.53 14.24 -33.58
N GLU A 80 28.37 15.47 -34.07
CA GLU A 80 27.35 16.53 -33.97
C GLU A 80 27.55 17.47 -35.22
N SER A 81 26.68 18.40 -35.64
CA SER A 81 25.36 18.85 -35.16
C SER A 81 24.27 18.60 -36.24
N GLU A 82 23.51 19.52 -36.89
CA GLU A 82 23.29 20.99 -36.84
C GLU A 82 21.84 21.28 -37.35
N GLU A 83 21.45 22.55 -37.56
CA GLU A 83 20.03 22.95 -37.66
C GLU A 83 19.35 22.92 -39.03
N THR A 84 18.19 22.26 -39.08
CA THR A 84 16.88 22.86 -39.44
C THR A 84 15.73 21.89 -39.10
N GLY A 85 14.50 22.31 -38.75
CA GLY A 85 13.99 23.65 -38.48
C GLY A 85 12.46 23.73 -38.66
N ILE A 86 11.74 24.41 -37.75
CA ILE A 86 10.25 24.60 -37.73
C ILE A 86 9.47 23.27 -37.53
N VAL A 87 8.82 22.95 -36.40
CA VAL A 87 8.56 23.66 -35.12
C VAL A 87 8.89 22.72 -33.95
N GLY A 88 9.48 23.27 -32.87
CA GLY A 88 10.14 22.52 -31.80
C GLY A 88 9.31 21.54 -30.97
N ASP A 89 10.04 20.58 -30.38
CA ASP A 89 9.66 19.98 -29.11
C ASP A 89 9.75 21.05 -28.00
N LEU A 90 8.73 21.12 -27.16
CA LEU A 90 8.68 22.07 -26.05
C LEU A 90 9.47 21.51 -24.86
N PRO A 91 10.03 22.36 -23.97
CA PRO A 91 10.80 21.89 -22.82
C PRO A 91 9.95 20.89 -22.02
N ARG A 92 10.40 19.63 -21.96
CA ARG A 92 9.66 18.48 -21.41
C ARG A 92 9.14 18.83 -20.02
N ALA A 93 7.85 19.18 -19.94
CA ALA A 93 7.37 20.14 -18.95
C ALA A 93 7.72 19.70 -17.53
N ALA A 94 8.58 20.48 -16.86
CA ALA A 94 9.12 20.15 -15.54
C ALA A 94 7.96 19.93 -14.56
N VAL A 95 7.67 18.67 -14.26
CA VAL A 95 6.38 18.29 -13.67
C VAL A 95 6.24 18.95 -12.31
N LYS A 96 5.35 19.94 -12.24
CA LYS A 96 5.06 20.72 -11.05
C LYS A 96 4.32 19.81 -10.07
N ALA A 97 5.03 19.35 -9.05
CA ALA A 97 4.51 18.47 -8.00
C ALA A 97 5.34 18.71 -6.73
N SER A 98 4.71 18.72 -5.57
CA SER A 98 5.45 18.78 -4.30
C SER A 98 6.19 17.46 -4.05
N PRO A 99 7.26 17.43 -3.22
CA PRO A 99 7.96 16.19 -2.90
C PRO A 99 7.05 15.08 -2.36
N ALA A 100 6.03 15.44 -1.57
CA ALA A 100 5.03 14.50 -1.07
C ALA A 100 4.14 13.89 -2.18
N VAL A 101 3.80 14.66 -3.23
CA VAL A 101 3.09 14.15 -4.40
C VAL A 101 3.99 13.20 -5.19
N ARG A 102 5.27 13.54 -5.41
CA ARG A 102 6.22 12.64 -6.09
C ARG A 102 6.40 11.32 -5.35
N ALA A 103 6.58 11.37 -4.03
CA ALA A 103 6.72 10.18 -3.19
C ALA A 103 5.47 9.29 -3.23
N LYS A 104 4.26 9.88 -3.16
CA LYS A 104 3.01 9.11 -3.27
C LYS A 104 2.82 8.50 -4.67
N ALA A 105 3.18 9.21 -5.74
CA ALA A 105 3.10 8.66 -7.09
C ALA A 105 4.05 7.48 -7.30
N ALA A 106 5.30 7.57 -6.81
CA ALA A 106 6.26 6.47 -6.85
C ALA A 106 5.76 5.25 -6.06
N ALA A 107 5.23 5.45 -4.85
CA ALA A 107 4.65 4.37 -4.03
C ALA A 107 3.39 3.71 -4.63
N LEU A 108 2.77 4.33 -5.64
CA LEU A 108 1.61 3.82 -6.38
C LEU A 108 1.95 3.40 -7.83
N ALA A 109 3.25 3.42 -8.21
CA ALA A 109 3.73 3.19 -9.57
C ALA A 109 3.04 4.06 -10.66
N LEU A 110 2.61 5.28 -10.30
CA LEU A 110 1.89 6.20 -11.19
C LEU A 110 2.84 7.08 -12.00
N ASP A 111 2.75 7.00 -13.32
CA ASP A 111 3.44 7.90 -14.25
C ASP A 111 2.86 9.32 -14.20
N LEU A 112 3.56 10.20 -13.47
CA LEU A 112 3.23 11.62 -13.31
C LEU A 112 3.09 12.39 -14.64
N SER A 113 3.73 11.95 -15.73
CA SER A 113 3.64 12.64 -17.02
C SER A 113 2.26 12.50 -17.69
N ARG A 114 1.45 11.52 -17.25
CA ARG A 114 0.11 11.24 -17.76
C ARG A 114 -1.01 11.88 -16.93
N ILE A 115 -0.67 12.54 -15.82
CA ILE A 115 -1.63 13.05 -14.84
C ILE A 115 -1.78 14.56 -15.00
N ARG A 116 -2.99 15.01 -15.32
CA ARG A 116 -3.31 16.44 -15.45
C ARG A 116 -3.46 17.07 -14.07
N GLY A 117 -2.52 17.93 -13.68
CA GLY A 117 -2.57 18.65 -12.41
C GLY A 117 -3.69 19.70 -12.36
N THR A 118 -4.47 19.71 -11.28
CA THR A 118 -5.56 20.68 -11.05
C THR A 118 -5.20 21.82 -10.09
N GLY A 119 -4.00 21.79 -9.51
CA GLY A 119 -3.52 22.83 -8.60
C GLY A 119 -3.04 24.10 -9.31
N PRO A 120 -2.66 25.14 -8.52
CA PRO A 120 -2.13 26.41 -9.04
C PRO A 120 -1.00 26.18 -10.06
N ASP A 121 -1.00 26.99 -11.12
CA ASP A 121 -0.06 26.93 -12.25
C ASP A 121 0.06 25.56 -12.95
N GLY A 122 -0.96 24.69 -12.82
CA GLY A 122 -0.96 23.32 -13.37
C GLY A 122 -0.24 22.29 -12.50
N THR A 123 -0.07 22.59 -11.20
CA THR A 123 0.62 21.69 -10.25
C THR A 123 -0.21 20.44 -9.97
N ILE A 124 0.40 19.26 -10.11
CA ILE A 124 -0.19 17.97 -9.70
C ILE A 124 -0.33 17.95 -8.18
N THR A 125 -1.56 17.73 -7.74
CA THR A 125 -1.96 17.64 -6.34
C THR A 125 -2.05 16.18 -5.89
N LEU A 126 -2.19 15.94 -4.58
CA LEU A 126 -2.51 14.61 -4.06
C LEU A 126 -3.89 14.11 -4.52
N ASN A 127 -4.80 15.02 -4.89
CA ASN A 127 -6.13 14.68 -5.39
C ASN A 127 -6.06 14.11 -6.81
N ASP A 128 -5.18 14.65 -7.66
CA ASP A 128 -5.02 14.21 -9.05
C ASP A 128 -4.46 12.78 -9.14
N LEU A 129 -3.58 12.41 -8.19
CA LEU A 129 -3.12 11.03 -8.04
C LEU A 129 -4.24 10.10 -7.56
N GLU A 130 -5.07 10.55 -6.61
CA GLU A 130 -6.20 9.81 -6.08
C GLU A 130 -7.28 9.59 -7.16
N VAL A 131 -7.50 10.57 -8.05
CA VAL A 131 -8.36 10.47 -9.24
C VAL A 131 -7.80 9.49 -10.29
N GLN A 132 -6.50 9.57 -10.60
CA GLN A 132 -5.88 8.64 -11.56
C GLN A 132 -5.91 7.19 -11.05
N GLN A 133 -5.69 6.98 -9.75
CA GLN A 133 -5.79 5.68 -9.11
C GLN A 133 -7.22 5.11 -9.17
N ALA A 134 -8.24 5.97 -9.14
CA ALA A 134 -9.65 5.60 -9.31
C ALA A 134 -10.07 5.30 -10.77
N GLY A 135 -9.10 5.05 -11.67
CA GLY A 135 -9.37 4.58 -13.04
C GLY A 135 -10.10 5.59 -13.93
N GLY A 136 -10.03 6.88 -13.63
CA GLY A 136 -10.71 7.93 -14.39
C GLY A 136 -12.20 8.09 -14.07
N GLN A 137 -12.76 7.32 -13.12
CA GLN A 137 -14.09 7.57 -12.55
C GLN A 137 -14.05 8.76 -11.58
N ALA A 138 -13.70 9.94 -12.12
CA ALA A 138 -13.44 11.16 -11.38
C ALA A 138 -14.71 11.88 -10.90
N GLU A 139 -15.84 11.64 -11.56
CA GLU A 139 -17.09 12.34 -11.30
C GLU A 139 -17.64 12.00 -9.91
N ASN A 140 -17.90 13.03 -9.10
CA ASN A 140 -18.45 12.93 -7.74
C ASN A 140 -17.58 12.18 -6.72
N LEU A 141 -16.25 12.09 -6.92
CA LEU A 141 -15.33 11.56 -5.90
C LEU A 141 -15.28 12.46 -4.64
N VAL A 142 -15.99 12.05 -3.59
CA VAL A 142 -15.98 12.72 -2.28
C VAL A 142 -14.86 12.15 -1.40
N ARG A 143 -13.92 13.00 -0.99
CA ARG A 143 -12.78 12.60 -0.15
C ARG A 143 -13.23 12.24 1.27
N LEU A 144 -12.91 11.02 1.72
CA LEU A 144 -13.25 10.55 3.07
C LEU A 144 -12.61 11.41 4.17
N THR A 145 -13.43 11.76 5.17
CA THR A 145 -13.01 12.39 6.43
C THR A 145 -12.00 11.51 7.18
N PRO A 146 -11.17 12.08 8.08
CA PRO A 146 -10.21 11.29 8.85
C PRO A 146 -10.84 10.10 9.59
N THR A 147 -12.01 10.32 10.22
CA THR A 147 -12.79 9.27 10.91
C THR A 147 -13.22 8.16 9.97
N ARG A 148 -13.85 8.49 8.83
CA ARG A 148 -14.29 7.49 7.84
C ARG A 148 -13.12 6.73 7.21
N ARG A 149 -11.95 7.36 7.07
CA ARG A 149 -10.73 6.71 6.58
C ARG A 149 -10.13 5.73 7.61
N SER A 150 -10.12 6.11 8.89
CA SER A 150 -9.71 5.23 9.99
C SER A 150 -10.65 4.01 10.10
N MET A 151 -11.97 4.25 10.00
CA MET A 151 -12.99 3.20 9.96
C MET A 151 -12.75 2.24 8.79
N ALA A 152 -12.58 2.74 7.57
CA ALA A 152 -12.33 1.89 6.39
C ALA A 152 -11.06 1.03 6.54
N SER A 153 -9.97 1.60 7.09
CA SER A 153 -8.73 0.85 7.36
C SER A 153 -8.92 -0.24 8.41
N ASN A 154 -9.59 0.07 9.53
CA ASN A 154 -9.86 -0.91 10.58
C ASN A 154 -10.82 -2.03 10.13
N MET A 155 -11.87 -1.70 9.36
CA MET A 155 -12.78 -2.69 8.78
C MET A 155 -12.08 -3.61 7.77
N SER A 156 -11.26 -3.04 6.88
CA SER A 156 -10.48 -3.83 5.92
C SER A 156 -9.52 -4.78 6.62
N ARG A 157 -8.83 -4.33 7.69
CA ARG A 157 -7.96 -5.18 8.50
C ARG A 157 -8.76 -6.29 9.19
N ALA A 158 -9.87 -5.97 9.86
CA ALA A 158 -10.71 -6.95 10.55
C ALA A 158 -11.22 -8.06 9.61
N HIS A 159 -11.70 -7.71 8.41
CA HIS A 159 -12.13 -8.69 7.39
C HIS A 159 -10.98 -9.52 6.77
N THR A 160 -9.73 -9.10 6.93
CA THR A 160 -8.54 -9.83 6.43
C THR A 160 -7.95 -10.74 7.51
N GLU A 161 -7.97 -10.31 8.78
CA GLU A 161 -7.38 -11.02 9.92
C GLU A 161 -8.34 -12.03 10.58
N VAL A 162 -9.65 -11.84 10.43
CA VAL A 162 -10.70 -12.65 11.07
C VAL A 162 -11.75 -13.08 10.05
N VAL A 163 -12.04 -14.38 9.99
CA VAL A 163 -13.11 -14.93 9.14
C VAL A 163 -14.47 -14.47 9.68
N PRO A 164 -15.31 -13.77 8.88
CA PRO A 164 -16.63 -13.36 9.31
C PRO A 164 -17.56 -14.58 9.39
N ALA A 165 -18.17 -14.80 10.56
CA ALA A 165 -19.22 -15.77 10.78
C ALA A 165 -20.43 -15.08 11.43
N THR A 166 -21.63 -15.39 10.95
CA THR A 166 -22.89 -14.81 11.45
C THR A 166 -23.77 -15.93 11.98
N LEU A 167 -24.23 -15.77 13.23
CA LEU A 167 -25.32 -16.55 13.81
C LEU A 167 -26.52 -15.62 14.03
N THR A 168 -27.72 -16.11 13.73
CA THR A 168 -28.98 -15.39 13.91
C THR A 168 -29.93 -16.27 14.71
N GLU A 169 -30.43 -15.75 15.82
CA GLU A 169 -31.35 -16.44 16.74
C GLU A 169 -32.49 -15.48 17.11
N GLU A 170 -33.66 -16.02 17.47
CA GLU A 170 -34.80 -15.24 17.95
C GLU A 170 -34.85 -15.20 19.48
N ALA A 171 -35.24 -14.06 20.05
CA ALA A 171 -35.33 -13.86 21.50
C ALA A 171 -36.72 -13.33 21.89
N ASP A 172 -37.45 -14.07 22.71
CA ASP A 172 -38.74 -13.62 23.24
C ASP A 172 -38.54 -12.54 24.33
N VAL A 173 -39.02 -11.34 24.03
CA VAL A 173 -39.02 -10.17 24.93
C VAL A 173 -40.43 -9.78 25.40
N SER A 174 -41.45 -10.62 25.16
CA SER A 174 -42.85 -10.36 25.53
C SER A 174 -43.08 -10.11 27.02
N ALA A 175 -42.20 -10.66 27.87
CA ALA A 175 -42.21 -10.46 29.32
C ALA A 175 -41.55 -9.13 29.78
N TRP A 176 -40.99 -8.31 28.88
CA TRP A 176 -40.31 -7.06 29.24
C TRP A 176 -41.33 -5.91 29.32
N PRO A 177 -41.35 -5.12 30.42
CA PRO A 177 -42.21 -3.92 30.51
C PRO A 177 -41.94 -2.91 29.38
N VAL A 178 -42.98 -2.22 28.91
CA VAL A 178 -42.85 -1.14 27.90
C VAL A 178 -41.97 0.02 28.38
N THR A 179 -41.77 0.15 29.70
CA THR A 179 -40.90 1.14 30.35
C THR A 179 -39.51 0.59 30.72
N GLU A 180 -39.17 -0.63 30.30
CA GLU A 180 -37.88 -1.26 30.60
C GLU A 180 -36.74 -0.61 29.80
N ASP A 181 -35.58 -0.41 30.42
CA ASP A 181 -34.39 0.04 29.70
C ASP A 181 -33.75 -1.13 28.93
N VAL A 182 -34.22 -1.31 27.69
CA VAL A 182 -33.77 -2.36 26.74
C VAL A 182 -32.25 -2.40 26.63
N THR A 183 -31.59 -1.24 26.54
CA THR A 183 -30.12 -1.14 26.39
C THR A 183 -29.41 -1.69 27.62
N LEU A 184 -29.82 -1.26 28.82
CA LEU A 184 -29.28 -1.76 30.08
C LEU A 184 -29.56 -3.26 30.27
N LYS A 185 -30.74 -3.73 29.86
CA LYS A 185 -31.12 -5.16 29.93
C LYS A 185 -30.22 -6.03 29.06
N LEU A 186 -29.96 -5.60 27.81
CA LEU A 186 -29.05 -6.27 26.88
C LEU A 186 -27.59 -6.25 27.40
N ILE A 187 -27.14 -5.13 27.98
CA ILE A 187 -25.82 -5.03 28.62
C ILE A 187 -25.66 -6.05 29.76
N LEU A 188 -26.65 -6.17 30.64
CA LEU A 188 -26.61 -7.14 31.75
C LEU A 188 -26.67 -8.59 31.25
N ALA A 189 -27.44 -8.87 30.19
CA ALA A 189 -27.47 -10.18 29.54
C ALA A 189 -26.11 -10.54 28.91
N LEU A 190 -25.47 -9.60 28.20
CA LEU A 190 -24.13 -9.77 27.62
C LEU A 190 -23.07 -10.00 28.71
N VAL A 191 -23.11 -9.26 29.83
CA VAL A 191 -22.22 -9.50 30.97
C VAL A 191 -22.37 -10.92 31.51
N SER A 192 -23.61 -11.41 31.70
CA SER A 192 -23.87 -12.78 32.16
C SER A 192 -23.37 -13.85 31.17
N ALA A 193 -23.58 -13.63 29.87
CA ALA A 193 -23.06 -14.51 28.82
C ALA A 193 -21.51 -14.54 28.79
N LEU A 194 -20.85 -13.40 28.95
CA LEU A 194 -19.39 -13.30 28.97
C LEU A 194 -18.76 -13.83 30.27
N GLN A 195 -19.45 -13.72 31.40
CA GLN A 195 -19.02 -14.33 32.68
C GLN A 195 -19.11 -15.86 32.63
N SER A 196 -20.13 -16.42 31.96
CA SER A 196 -20.27 -17.87 31.78
C SER A 196 -19.41 -18.43 30.65
N HIS A 197 -19.14 -17.65 29.60
CA HIS A 197 -18.36 -18.05 28.42
C HIS A 197 -17.26 -17.04 28.06
N PRO A 198 -16.18 -16.91 28.86
CA PRO A 198 -15.15 -15.88 28.67
C PRO A 198 -14.43 -15.89 27.31
N ALA A 199 -14.44 -17.02 26.60
CA ALA A 199 -13.88 -17.14 25.26
C ALA A 199 -14.60 -16.25 24.22
N LEU A 200 -15.87 -15.90 24.44
CA LEU A 200 -16.62 -14.99 23.56
C LEU A 200 -16.18 -13.53 23.67
N GLY A 201 -15.54 -13.15 24.79
CA GLY A 201 -14.99 -11.80 25.03
C GLY A 201 -13.48 -11.72 24.85
N ALA A 202 -12.89 -12.66 24.13
CA ALA A 202 -11.45 -12.79 23.97
C ALA A 202 -10.92 -12.03 22.75
N TRP A 203 -9.68 -11.56 22.84
CA TRP A 203 -8.98 -10.94 21.71
C TRP A 203 -8.04 -11.95 21.04
N TYR A 204 -8.07 -12.01 19.70
CA TYR A 204 -7.21 -12.89 18.91
C TYR A 204 -6.04 -12.10 18.30
N ASP A 205 -4.83 -12.62 18.44
CA ASP A 205 -3.63 -12.12 17.77
C ASP A 205 -3.29 -13.02 16.56
N PRO A 206 -3.46 -12.54 15.31
CA PRO A 206 -3.16 -13.34 14.12
C PRO A 206 -1.65 -13.57 13.91
N ASN A 207 -0.79 -12.72 14.48
CA ASN A 207 0.67 -12.80 14.32
C ASN A 207 1.29 -13.78 15.33
N ALA A 208 0.85 -13.68 16.59
CA ALA A 208 1.26 -14.60 17.65
C ALA A 208 0.48 -15.93 17.63
N GLN A 209 -0.62 -16.01 16.88
CA GLN A 209 -1.58 -17.12 16.86
C GLN A 209 -2.13 -17.45 18.27
N THR A 210 -2.34 -16.42 19.10
CA THR A 210 -2.79 -16.58 20.50
C THR A 210 -4.17 -15.98 20.75
N LEU A 211 -4.87 -16.54 21.74
CA LEU A 211 -6.12 -16.01 22.26
C LEU A 211 -5.89 -15.39 23.65
N ARG A 212 -6.12 -14.08 23.78
CA ARG A 212 -6.07 -13.35 25.05
C ARG A 212 -7.45 -13.34 25.70
N LEU A 213 -7.59 -14.09 26.79
CA LEU A 213 -8.75 -13.97 27.68
C LEU A 213 -8.62 -12.72 28.56
N HIS A 214 -9.71 -11.96 28.69
CA HIS A 214 -9.77 -10.75 29.51
C HIS A 214 -10.38 -11.04 30.90
N LYS A 215 -9.89 -10.37 31.94
CA LYS A 215 -10.41 -10.47 33.32
C LYS A 215 -11.55 -9.50 33.63
N THR A 216 -11.63 -8.41 32.87
CA THR A 216 -12.62 -7.34 33.02
C THR A 216 -13.43 -7.24 31.74
N ILE A 217 -14.74 -6.98 31.86
CA ILE A 217 -15.65 -6.89 30.70
C ILE A 217 -15.80 -5.42 30.33
N ASN A 218 -15.19 -5.01 29.22
CA ASN A 218 -15.38 -3.68 28.64
C ASN A 218 -16.35 -3.79 27.44
N LEU A 219 -17.35 -2.92 27.36
CA LEU A 219 -18.31 -2.92 26.25
C LEU A 219 -18.22 -1.62 25.46
N GLY A 220 -17.79 -1.72 24.20
CA GLY A 220 -17.90 -0.62 23.24
C GLY A 220 -19.35 -0.46 22.77
N ILE A 221 -19.89 0.75 22.80
CA ILE A 221 -21.27 1.05 22.41
C ILE A 221 -21.27 1.94 21.17
N ALA A 222 -21.76 1.40 20.06
CA ALA A 222 -21.93 2.13 18.81
C ALA A 222 -22.98 3.24 18.94
N HIS A 223 -22.56 4.50 18.73
CA HIS A 223 -23.42 5.68 18.67
C HIS A 223 -23.22 6.34 17.30
N ASP A 224 -24.22 6.21 16.44
CA ASP A 224 -24.21 6.81 15.09
C ASP A 224 -24.62 8.29 15.15
N THR A 225 -23.85 9.16 14.50
CA THR A 225 -24.15 10.60 14.36
C THR A 225 -23.92 11.05 12.91
N PRO A 226 -24.49 12.19 12.48
CA PRO A 226 -24.30 12.70 11.11
C PRO A 226 -22.83 12.86 10.68
N GLU A 227 -21.94 13.14 11.64
CA GLU A 227 -20.49 13.26 11.45
C GLU A 227 -19.81 11.90 11.27
N GLY A 228 -20.32 10.85 11.91
CA GLY A 228 -19.85 9.47 11.80
C GLY A 228 -20.17 8.60 13.02
N LEU A 229 -19.75 7.35 12.96
CA LEU A 229 -19.90 6.38 14.04
C LEU A 229 -18.85 6.60 15.14
N PHE A 230 -19.29 6.76 16.39
CA PHE A 230 -18.44 6.79 17.58
C PHE A 230 -18.68 5.54 18.44
N VAL A 231 -17.63 5.08 19.14
CA VAL A 231 -17.71 3.89 20.01
C VAL A 231 -17.11 4.19 21.39
N PRO A 232 -17.82 4.93 22.26
CA PRO A 232 -17.48 5.00 23.69
C PRO A 232 -17.45 3.62 24.36
N VAL A 233 -16.59 3.45 25.37
CA VAL A 233 -16.35 2.17 26.06
C VAL A 233 -16.83 2.22 27.52
N LEU A 234 -17.86 1.43 27.85
CA LEU A 234 -18.17 1.08 29.24
C LEU A 234 -17.01 0.26 29.82
N ARG A 235 -16.25 0.86 30.74
CA ARG A 235 -15.16 0.16 31.45
C ARG A 235 -15.70 -0.67 32.62
N ASP A 236 -15.13 -1.86 32.76
CA ASP A 236 -15.37 -2.83 33.83
C ASP A 236 -16.86 -3.09 34.15
N THR A 237 -17.64 -3.24 33.08
CA THR A 237 -19.10 -3.47 33.12
C THR A 237 -19.49 -4.63 34.02
N GLY A 238 -18.64 -5.66 34.11
CA GLY A 238 -18.87 -6.88 34.89
C GLY A 238 -18.80 -6.74 36.41
N SER A 239 -18.29 -5.61 36.95
CA SER A 239 -18.22 -5.35 38.39
C SER A 239 -19.22 -4.29 38.89
N ARG A 240 -19.83 -3.54 37.97
CA ARG A 240 -20.63 -2.34 38.26
C ARG A 240 -22.11 -2.65 38.43
N SER A 241 -22.79 -1.86 39.27
CA SER A 241 -24.24 -1.96 39.42
C SER A 241 -25.00 -1.40 38.21
N ALA A 242 -26.20 -1.93 37.97
CA ALA A 242 -27.08 -1.46 36.89
C ALA A 242 -27.34 0.06 36.96
N ALA A 243 -27.43 0.64 38.16
CA ALA A 243 -27.62 2.07 38.35
C ALA A 243 -26.37 2.91 38.00
N GLU A 244 -25.15 2.37 38.18
CA GLU A 244 -23.91 3.03 37.76
C GLU A 244 -23.75 2.96 36.24
N LEU A 245 -24.01 1.80 35.65
CA LEU A 245 -24.01 1.62 34.19
C LEU A 245 -25.02 2.56 33.53
N ARG A 246 -26.22 2.72 34.11
CA ARG A 246 -27.22 3.64 33.58
C ARG A 246 -26.78 5.09 33.60
N ARG A 247 -26.11 5.55 34.67
CA ARG A 247 -25.55 6.91 34.73
C ARG A 247 -24.43 7.13 33.71
N GLU A 248 -23.55 6.14 33.54
CA GLU A 248 -22.49 6.18 32.53
C GLU A 248 -23.06 6.28 31.11
N LEU A 249 -24.12 5.52 30.80
CA LEU A 249 -24.81 5.58 29.51
C LEU A 249 -25.36 6.98 29.18
N ASP A 250 -26.00 7.66 30.14
CA ASP A 250 -26.47 9.04 29.93
C ASP A 250 -25.30 10.04 29.78
N GLU A 251 -24.20 9.84 30.52
CA GLU A 251 -23.03 10.69 30.41
C GLU A 251 -22.29 10.51 29.08
N MET A 252 -22.06 9.28 28.63
CA MET A 252 -21.44 9.01 27.33
C MET A 252 -22.32 9.50 26.19
N LYS A 253 -23.65 9.28 26.25
CA LYS A 253 -24.59 9.81 25.26
C LYS A 253 -24.48 11.33 25.16
N ARG A 254 -24.51 12.02 26.31
CA ARG A 254 -24.29 13.47 26.41
C ARG A 254 -22.92 13.88 25.85
N LYS A 255 -21.82 13.22 26.22
CA LYS A 255 -20.45 13.51 25.72
C LYS A 255 -20.33 13.40 24.20
N VAL A 256 -21.01 12.43 23.57
CA VAL A 256 -21.02 12.30 22.10
C VAL A 256 -21.87 13.41 21.47
N THR A 257 -23.09 13.65 21.97
CA THR A 257 -23.98 14.71 21.45
C THR A 257 -23.37 16.12 21.61
N ASP A 258 -22.78 16.41 22.76
CA ASP A 258 -22.10 17.68 23.06
C ASP A 258 -20.70 17.76 22.43
N ARG A 259 -20.24 16.70 21.76
CA ARG A 259 -18.94 16.58 21.08
C ARG A 259 -17.73 16.80 22.00
N THR A 260 -17.88 16.43 23.27
CA THR A 260 -16.86 16.52 24.33
C THR A 260 -16.18 15.17 24.63
N ILE A 261 -16.58 14.08 23.97
CA ILE A 261 -15.98 12.76 24.09
C ILE A 261 -14.48 12.76 23.72
N GLY A 262 -13.63 12.24 24.60
CA GLY A 262 -12.19 12.17 24.44
C GLY A 262 -11.70 10.84 23.86
N LEU A 263 -10.44 10.79 23.41
CA LEU A 263 -9.78 9.54 23.01
C LEU A 263 -9.70 8.53 24.19
N SER A 264 -9.61 9.05 25.43
CA SER A 264 -9.70 8.29 26.68
C SER A 264 -11.02 7.55 26.89
N ASP A 265 -12.07 7.90 26.16
CA ASP A 265 -13.39 7.30 26.26
C ASP A 265 -13.59 6.20 25.19
N MET A 266 -12.65 6.05 24.23
CA MET A 266 -12.74 5.18 23.05
C MET A 266 -11.65 4.08 22.97
N LEU A 267 -10.72 4.02 23.94
CA LEU A 267 -9.59 3.07 24.00
C LEU A 267 -9.71 2.08 25.17
#